data_AF-A0A960HMC8-F1
#
_entry.id   AF-A0A960HMC8-F1
#
_cell.length_a   1.000
_cell.length_b   1.000
_cell.length_c   1.000
_cell.angle_alpha   90.00
_cell.angle_beta   90.00
_cell.angle_gamma   90.00
#
_symmetry.space_group_name_H-M   'P 1'
#
loop_
_entity.id
_entity.type
_entity.pdbx_description
1 polymer ?
#
loop_
_entity_poly.entity_id
_entity_poly.type
_entity_poly.pdbx_seq_one_letter_code
_entity_poly.pdbx_strand_id
1 'polypeptide(L)'
;MTGKLGMNPEEVRQLARQMDDTAGQIEDLMNRVTQKLSGTTWEGNDRRQFESTWQSDSVRQLQQVKQLLTEAANKARTNAQDQESTSNRI
;
A
#
# COMPACT_ATOMS: atom_id res chain seq x y z
N MET A 1 25.64 -26.33 -1.61
CA MET A 1 24.37 -25.90 -0.98
C MET A 1 24.13 -24.44 -1.33
N THR A 2 23.59 -24.17 -2.52
CA THR A 2 23.83 -22.90 -3.23
C THR A 2 22.53 -22.15 -3.59
N GLY A 3 21.53 -22.18 -2.70
CA GLY A 3 20.23 -21.54 -2.92
C GLY A 3 19.94 -20.27 -2.09
N LYS A 4 20.84 -19.90 -1.17
CA LYS A 4 20.62 -18.85 -0.15
C LYS A 4 21.42 -17.56 -0.34
N LEU A 5 22.09 -17.34 -1.47
CA LEU A 5 22.93 -16.15 -1.74
C LEU A 5 22.43 -15.30 -2.92
N GLY A 6 21.10 -15.14 -3.05
CA GLY A 6 20.51 -14.35 -4.14
C GLY A 6 19.81 -13.05 -3.74
N MET A 7 19.42 -12.90 -2.47
CA MET A 7 18.62 -11.77 -2.00
C MET A 7 19.49 -10.80 -1.21
N ASN A 8 19.57 -9.53 -1.64
CA ASN A 8 20.20 -8.46 -0.88
C ASN A 8 19.20 -7.94 0.19
N PRO A 9 19.45 -8.12 1.50
CA PRO A 9 18.52 -7.71 2.55
C PRO A 9 18.23 -6.21 2.58
N GLU A 10 19.21 -5.38 2.20
CA GLU A 10 19.05 -3.93 2.18
C GLU A 10 18.14 -3.48 1.04
N GLU A 11 18.29 -4.04 -0.16
CA GLU A 11 17.38 -3.78 -1.28
C GLU A 11 15.94 -4.21 -0.96
N VAL A 12 15.77 -5.34 -0.27
CA VAL A 12 14.45 -5.81 0.15
C VAL A 12 13.83 -4.90 1.21
N ARG A 13 14.64 -4.34 2.13
CA ARG A 13 14.16 -3.32 3.07
C ARG A 13 13.75 -2.04 2.38
N GLN A 14 14.50 -1.60 1.37
CA GLN A 14 14.16 -0.42 0.57
C GLN A 14 12.83 -0.64 -0.17
N LEU A 15 12.65 -1.80 -0.79
CA LEU A 15 11.38 -2.18 -1.41
C LEU A 15 10.21 -2.15 -0.42
N ALA A 16 10.40 -2.70 0.79
CA ALA A 16 9.37 -2.67 1.83
C ALA A 16 8.99 -1.24 2.25
N ARG A 17 9.97 -0.32 2.35
CA ARG A 17 9.70 1.10 2.62
C ARG A 17 8.88 1.73 1.50
N GLN A 18 9.26 1.48 0.24
CA GLN A 18 8.53 2.01 -0.92
C GLN A 18 7.08 1.51 -0.99
N MET A 19 6.83 0.24 -0.60
CA MET A 19 5.47 -0.31 -0.50
C MET A 19 4.64 0.43 0.55
N ASP A 20 5.20 0.68 1.74
CA ASP A 20 4.52 1.45 2.79
C ASP A 20 4.27 2.90 2.39
N ASP A 21 5.26 3.56 1.75
CA ASP A 21 5.11 4.93 1.26
C ASP A 21 3.97 5.00 0.23
N THR A 22 3.89 4.02 -0.66
CA THR A 22 2.81 3.93 -1.66
C THR A 22 1.45 3.69 -1.01
N ALA A 23 1.40 2.85 0.03
CA ALA A 23 0.19 2.61 0.82
C ALA A 23 -0.30 3.91 1.49
N GLY A 24 0.62 4.72 2.03
CA GLY A 24 0.31 6.06 2.57
C GLY A 24 -0.20 7.03 1.50
N GLN A 25 0.42 7.05 0.31
CA GLN A 25 -0.05 7.90 -0.80
C GLN A 25 -1.46 7.54 -1.27
N ILE A 26 -1.85 6.26 -1.23
CA ILE A 26 -3.22 5.82 -1.53
C ILE A 26 -4.21 6.37 -0.51
N GLU A 27 -3.87 6.32 0.78
CA GLU A 27 -4.70 6.91 1.83
C GLU A 27 -4.87 8.42 1.65
N ASP A 28 -3.79 9.14 1.38
CA ASP A 28 -3.84 10.58 1.11
C ASP A 28 -4.65 10.90 -0.14
N LEU A 29 -4.56 10.07 -1.19
CA LEU A 29 -5.38 10.21 -2.39
C LEU A 29 -6.87 10.06 -2.07
N MET A 30 -7.26 9.00 -1.35
CA MET A 30 -8.65 8.76 -0.95
C MET A 30 -9.21 9.96 -0.17
N ASN A 31 -8.44 10.45 0.81
CA ASN A 31 -8.83 11.60 1.63
C ASN A 31 -8.97 12.88 0.80
N ARG A 32 -8.00 13.19 -0.05
CA ARG A 32 -8.03 14.40 -0.91
C ARG A 32 -9.21 14.39 -1.87
N VAL A 33 -9.50 13.26 -2.52
CA VAL A 33 -10.62 13.16 -3.47
C VAL A 33 -11.95 13.29 -2.73
N THR A 34 -12.11 12.61 -1.59
CA THR A 34 -13.32 12.69 -0.77
C THR A 34 -13.57 14.12 -0.28
N GLN A 35 -12.54 14.81 0.22
CA GLN A 35 -12.64 16.21 0.63
C GLN A 35 -13.02 17.12 -0.54
N LYS A 36 -12.36 16.97 -1.70
CA LYS A 36 -12.71 17.75 -2.90
C LYS A 36 -14.16 17.55 -3.32
N LEU A 37 -14.65 16.31 -3.31
CA LEU A 37 -16.04 16.01 -3.64
C LEU A 37 -17.02 16.72 -2.68
N SER A 38 -16.74 16.67 -1.38
CA SER A 38 -17.57 17.32 -0.36
C SER A 38 -17.68 18.84 -0.55
N GLY A 39 -16.61 19.48 -1.02
CA GLY A 39 -16.53 20.92 -1.26
C GLY A 39 -17.02 21.39 -2.64
N THR A 40 -17.52 20.48 -3.48
CA THR A 40 -18.08 20.88 -4.79
C THR A 40 -19.43 21.59 -4.63
N THR A 41 -19.70 22.58 -5.50
CA THR A 41 -21.02 23.23 -5.65
C THR A 41 -21.95 22.45 -6.59
N TRP A 42 -21.51 21.31 -7.09
CA TRP A 42 -22.31 20.40 -7.89
C TRP A 42 -23.39 19.78 -7.00
N GLU A 43 -24.63 19.75 -7.47
CA GLU A 43 -25.76 19.19 -6.75
C GLU A 43 -26.60 18.30 -7.69
N GLY A 44 -27.53 17.53 -7.11
CA GLY A 44 -28.47 16.70 -7.86
C GLY A 44 -28.13 15.22 -7.88
N ASN A 45 -28.80 14.48 -8.77
CA ASN A 45 -28.75 13.02 -8.80
C ASN A 45 -27.35 12.49 -9.15
N ASP A 46 -26.70 13.11 -10.11
CA ASP A 46 -25.40 12.66 -10.61
C ASP A 46 -24.31 12.77 -9.54
N ARG A 47 -24.35 13.83 -8.71
CA ARG A 47 -23.47 13.95 -7.54
C ARG A 47 -23.66 12.78 -6.59
N ARG A 48 -24.91 12.51 -6.21
CA ARG A 48 -25.22 11.41 -5.26
C ARG A 48 -24.77 10.07 -5.83
N GLN A 49 -24.95 9.85 -7.12
CA GLN A 49 -24.53 8.62 -7.77
C GLN A 49 -23.01 8.49 -7.78
N PHE A 50 -22.29 9.56 -8.15
CA PHE A 50 -20.83 9.56 -8.11
C PHE A 50 -20.28 9.36 -6.70
N GLU A 51 -20.83 10.07 -5.70
CA GLU A 51 -20.44 9.93 -4.29
C GLU A 51 -20.68 8.51 -3.77
N SER A 52 -21.82 7.91 -4.13
CA SER A 52 -22.12 6.52 -3.80
C SER A 52 -21.09 5.57 -4.41
N THR A 53 -20.83 5.65 -5.72
CA THR A 53 -19.84 4.80 -6.41
C THR A 53 -18.42 5.00 -5.86
N TRP A 54 -18.04 6.24 -5.58
CA TRP A 54 -16.74 6.57 -5.00
C TRP A 54 -16.56 5.90 -3.62
N GLN A 55 -17.55 6.07 -2.73
CA GLN A 55 -17.53 5.51 -1.37
C GLN A 55 -17.64 3.97 -1.38
N SER A 56 -18.52 3.40 -2.19
CA SER A 56 -18.83 1.97 -2.16
C SER A 56 -17.76 1.12 -2.85
N ASP A 57 -17.23 1.61 -3.97
CA ASP A 57 -16.41 0.79 -4.87
C ASP A 57 -14.97 1.27 -4.88
N SER A 58 -14.72 2.54 -5.23
CA SER A 58 -13.36 3.06 -5.40
C SER A 58 -12.58 3.07 -4.09
N VAL A 59 -13.14 3.64 -3.01
CA VAL A 59 -12.49 3.66 -1.69
C VAL A 59 -12.24 2.25 -1.17
N ARG A 60 -13.21 1.34 -1.32
CA ARG A 60 -13.05 -0.06 -0.89
C ARG A 60 -11.91 -0.77 -1.61
N GLN A 61 -11.82 -0.63 -2.93
CA GLN A 61 -10.75 -1.24 -3.72
C GLN A 61 -9.38 -0.64 -3.37
N LEU A 62 -9.30 0.69 -3.19
CA LEU A 62 -8.06 1.36 -2.79
C LEU A 62 -7.61 0.95 -1.38
N GLN A 63 -8.54 0.78 -0.43
CA GLN A 63 -8.25 0.21 0.89
C GLN A 63 -7.69 -1.21 0.78
N GLN A 64 -8.24 -2.04 -0.12
CA GLN A 64 -7.71 -3.37 -0.36
C GLN A 64 -6.28 -3.33 -0.92
N VAL A 65 -6.00 -2.43 -1.87
CA VAL A 65 -4.63 -2.25 -2.41
C VAL A 65 -3.67 -1.79 -1.31
N LYS A 66 -4.07 -0.81 -0.48
CA LYS A 66 -3.29 -0.35 0.68
C LYS A 66 -2.94 -1.52 1.62
N GLN A 67 -3.92 -2.37 1.93
CA GLN A 67 -3.72 -3.54 2.78
C GLN A 67 -2.72 -4.52 2.17
N LEU A 68 -2.87 -4.85 0.89
CA LEU A 68 -1.95 -5.75 0.18
C LEU A 68 -0.52 -5.23 0.14
N LEU A 69 -0.33 -3.92 -0.05
CA LEU A 69 0.99 -3.28 -0.01
C LEU A 69 1.62 -3.39 1.39
N THR A 70 0.85 -3.13 2.44
CA THR A 70 1.31 -3.24 3.84
C THR A 70 1.71 -4.69 4.17
N GLU A 71 0.91 -5.67 3.73
CA GLU A 71 1.22 -7.10 3.92
C GLU A 71 2.49 -7.52 3.17
N ALA A 72 2.64 -7.07 1.92
CA ALA A 72 3.83 -7.32 1.13
C ALA A 72 5.09 -6.70 1.77
N ALA A 73 4.99 -5.46 2.27
CA ALA A 73 6.07 -4.79 2.98
C ALA A 73 6.51 -5.56 4.24
N ASN A 74 5.54 -6.03 5.03
CA ASN A 74 5.81 -6.83 6.22
C ASN A 74 6.50 -8.16 5.87
N LYS A 75 6.02 -8.86 4.84
CA LYS A 75 6.65 -10.09 4.36
C LYS A 75 8.09 -9.86 3.87
N ALA A 76 8.33 -8.77 3.13
CA ALA A 76 9.65 -8.39 2.68
C ALA A 76 10.61 -8.14 3.86
N ARG A 77 10.16 -7.44 4.90
CA ARG A 77 10.96 -7.21 6.13
C ARG A 77 11.33 -8.51 6.83
N THR A 78 10.36 -9.41 7.02
CA THR A 78 10.61 -10.72 7.64
C THR A 78 11.64 -11.51 6.85
N ASN A 79 11.50 -11.57 5.52
CA ASN A 79 12.47 -12.26 4.67
C ASN A 79 13.89 -11.68 4.82
N ALA A 80 14.03 -10.35 4.82
CA ALA A 80 15.32 -9.69 5.00
C ALA A 80 15.96 -10.01 6.36
N GLN A 81 15.16 -10.03 7.44
CA GLN A 81 15.62 -10.39 8.78
C GLN A 81 16.07 -11.86 8.86
N ASP A 82 15.29 -12.78 8.29
CA ASP A 82 15.61 -14.20 8.28
C ASP A 82 16.92 -14.48 7.53
N GLN A 83 17.14 -13.76 6.43
CA GLN A 83 18.35 -13.85 5.62
C GLN A 83 19.58 -13.39 6.42
N GLU A 84 19.53 -12.22 7.07
CA GLU A 84 20.65 -11.74 7.91
C GLU A 84 20.94 -12.70 9.07
N SER A 85 19.89 -13.22 9.73
CA SER A 85 20.06 -14.16 10.85
C SER A 85 20.68 -15.49 10.42
N THR A 86 20.48 -15.91 9.17
CA THR A 86 21.08 -17.11 8.62
C THR A 86 22.53 -16.84 8.21
N SER A 87 22.78 -15.74 7.50
CA SER A 87 24.11 -15.35 7.04
C SER A 87 25.09 -15.10 8.19
N ASN A 88 24.61 -14.58 9.33
CA ASN A 88 25.46 -14.37 10.51
C ASN A 88 25.74 -15.64 11.33
N ARG A 89 25.12 -16.78 11.02
CA ARG A 89 25.31 -18.07 11.72
C ARG A 89 26.19 -19.07 10.97
N ILE A 90 26.70 -18.72 9.79
CA ILE A 90 27.56 -19.55 8.92
C ILE A 90 28.93 -18.87 8.82
#